data_AF-A0A0J1FLW8-F1
#
_entry.id   AF-A0A0J1FLW8-F1
#
_cell.length_a   1.000
_cell.length_b   1.000
_cell.length_c   1.000
_cell.angle_alpha   90.00
_cell.angle_beta   90.00
_cell.angle_gamma   90.00
#
_symmetry.space_group_name_H-M   'P 1'
#
loop_
_entity.id
_entity.type
_entity.pdbx_description
1 polymer ?
#
loop_
_entity_poly.entity_id
_entity_poly.type
_entity_poly.pdbx_seq_one_letter_code
_entity_poly.pdbx_strand_id
1 'polypeptide(L)'
;MMPNNISLSFNQPSYVPRNTLSMADVNTSAFTVSLQATNTFTAISTTNGFNAQFNEIFTRLSSLRATYQQQVNNALSNDPNFTSQSMRNKGVSLAWQYEKAELEMGGSGTRHWTDAEKQDILKTGKVEGAEGHHINNVHAHPKDQANPDNVNFARDRQEHKDMHGGDFRNDTEGKMYDRDQRLKDVNHKRVFKNEIAGVGIAAAIGLGMGFTIGFVVTLAQAGVSTESAKLAAIAGAKAGIEGAGLGVVNHLISRSIGEIATGALQGVLGNIGITVTENVSKMCKMGVVGGLAIVVFSVYQFTKLKIMGYNTKECIIRVGKQAAFSITLLVVSIVAQGFWGGAAGIIVSMSVGFVVLIYKTSMSIHDKNIAKRIHIYTIEKNFPHFLQEVSYDY
;
A
#
# COMPACT_ATOMS: atom_id res chain seq x y z
N MET A 1 49.54 58.59 -38.43
CA MET A 1 48.81 57.38 -38.85
C MET A 1 49.41 56.20 -38.11
N MET A 2 48.70 55.68 -37.11
CA MET A 2 49.02 54.40 -36.45
C MET A 2 47.96 53.37 -36.87
N PRO A 3 48.30 52.10 -37.12
CA PRO A 3 47.32 51.09 -37.47
C PRO A 3 46.52 50.67 -36.23
N ASN A 4 45.20 50.54 -36.40
CA ASN A 4 44.28 50.06 -35.38
C ASN A 4 44.67 48.64 -34.91
N ASN A 5 45.11 48.52 -33.65
CA ASN A 5 45.13 47.25 -32.94
C ASN A 5 43.69 46.81 -32.66
N ILE A 6 43.10 46.06 -33.59
CA ILE A 6 41.84 45.36 -33.35
C ILE A 6 42.17 44.17 -32.44
N SER A 7 41.90 44.34 -31.15
CA SER A 7 41.79 43.24 -30.20
C SER A 7 40.72 42.27 -30.74
N LEU A 8 41.15 41.12 -31.27
CA LEU A 8 40.29 39.97 -31.48
C LEU A 8 39.96 39.35 -30.12
N SER A 9 39.12 40.04 -29.35
CA SER A 9 38.44 39.41 -28.22
C SER A 9 37.51 38.36 -28.83
N PHE A 10 37.98 37.12 -28.84
CA PHE A 10 37.18 35.95 -29.19
C PHE A 10 36.00 35.92 -28.21
N ASN A 11 34.84 36.42 -28.64
CA ASN A 11 33.58 36.04 -28.02
C ASN A 11 33.43 34.55 -28.31
N GLN A 12 33.95 33.70 -27.42
CA GLN A 12 33.53 32.31 -27.40
C GLN A 12 32.00 32.36 -27.21
N PRO A 13 31.18 31.85 -28.15
CA PRO A 13 29.83 31.53 -27.75
C PRO A 13 30.01 30.54 -26.60
N SER A 14 29.60 30.93 -25.40
CA SER A 14 29.60 30.05 -24.25
C SER A 14 28.87 28.79 -24.70
N TYR A 15 29.60 27.72 -25.00
CA TYR A 15 29.01 26.43 -25.25
C TYR A 15 28.50 25.99 -23.89
N VAL A 16 27.27 26.41 -23.58
CA VAL A 16 26.51 25.86 -22.47
C VAL A 16 26.27 24.42 -22.87
N PRO A 17 26.86 23.42 -22.19
CA PRO A 17 26.57 22.03 -22.47
C PRO A 17 25.10 21.84 -22.15
N ARG A 18 24.25 21.90 -23.16
CA ARG A 18 22.84 21.59 -22.99
C ARG A 18 22.76 20.06 -23.02
N ASN A 19 22.41 19.47 -21.89
CA ASN A 19 22.05 18.05 -21.66
C ASN A 19 23.09 17.19 -20.90
N THR A 20 23.46 17.59 -19.68
CA THR A 20 23.68 16.57 -18.64
C THR A 20 22.31 16.09 -18.16
N LEU A 21 21.98 14.80 -18.30
CA LEU A 21 20.75 14.21 -17.77
C LEU A 21 20.51 14.70 -16.34
N SER A 22 19.44 15.47 -16.10
CA SER A 22 19.05 15.90 -14.77
C SER A 22 18.09 14.88 -14.15
N MET A 23 18.07 14.79 -12.82
CA MET A 23 17.02 14.03 -12.12
C MET A 23 15.61 14.49 -12.51
N ALA A 24 15.44 15.76 -12.89
CA ALA A 24 14.17 16.31 -13.34
C ALA A 24 13.73 15.83 -14.75
N ASP A 25 14.66 15.26 -15.53
CA ASP A 25 14.37 14.77 -16.88
C ASP A 25 13.95 13.28 -16.90
N VAL A 26 14.08 12.60 -15.77
CA VAL A 26 13.64 11.21 -15.58
C VAL A 26 12.19 11.20 -15.12
N ASN A 27 11.33 10.50 -15.87
CA ASN A 27 9.92 10.37 -15.50
C ASN A 27 9.80 9.36 -14.35
N THR A 28 9.78 9.88 -13.12
CA THR A 28 9.79 9.06 -11.89
C THR A 28 8.52 8.25 -11.72
N SER A 29 7.37 8.79 -12.14
CA SER A 29 6.06 8.15 -12.01
C SER A 29 5.87 6.97 -12.96
N ALA A 30 6.51 6.96 -14.13
CA ALA A 30 6.36 5.88 -15.11
C ALA A 30 6.70 4.49 -14.57
N PHE A 31 7.70 4.37 -13.69
CA PHE A 31 8.19 3.08 -13.20
C PHE A 31 7.35 2.52 -12.05
N THR A 32 6.70 3.39 -11.31
CA THR A 32 6.14 3.06 -9.99
C THR A 32 4.64 3.22 -9.91
N VAL A 33 4.01 3.98 -10.81
CA VAL A 33 2.57 4.22 -10.77
C VAL A 33 1.78 2.90 -10.76
N SER A 34 2.12 1.94 -11.61
CA SER A 34 1.44 0.62 -11.62
C SER A 34 1.69 -0.19 -10.34
N LEU A 35 2.91 -0.13 -9.79
CA LEU A 35 3.28 -0.80 -8.52
C LEU A 35 2.53 -0.18 -7.33
N GLN A 36 2.54 1.15 -7.22
CA GLN A 36 1.86 1.89 -6.16
C GLN A 36 0.35 1.75 -6.27
N ALA A 37 -0.19 1.75 -7.49
CA ALA A 37 -1.62 1.51 -7.73
C ALA A 37 -2.02 0.11 -7.27
N THR A 38 -1.23 -0.90 -7.62
CA THR A 38 -1.47 -2.29 -7.19
C THR A 38 -1.39 -2.43 -5.67
N ASN A 39 -0.33 -1.90 -5.04
CA ASN A 39 -0.18 -1.96 -3.59
C ASN A 39 -1.35 -1.30 -2.86
N THR A 40 -1.71 -0.08 -3.25
CA THR A 40 -2.79 0.67 -2.61
C THR A 40 -4.15 0.02 -2.85
N PHE A 41 -4.39 -0.49 -4.06
CA PHE A 41 -5.61 -1.24 -4.37
C PHE A 41 -5.73 -2.49 -3.51
N THR A 42 -4.65 -3.28 -3.38
CA THR A 42 -4.65 -4.48 -2.55
C THR A 42 -4.92 -4.13 -1.09
N ALA A 43 -4.27 -3.10 -0.55
CA ALA A 43 -4.52 -2.64 0.82
C ALA A 43 -6.00 -2.26 1.02
N ILE A 44 -6.58 -1.44 0.14
CA ILE A 44 -7.99 -1.06 0.15
C ILE A 44 -8.90 -2.29 0.11
N SER A 45 -8.66 -3.19 -0.85
CA SER A 45 -9.50 -4.37 -1.06
C SER A 45 -9.50 -5.30 0.15
N THR A 46 -8.32 -5.52 0.75
CA THR A 46 -8.17 -6.37 1.93
C THR A 46 -8.85 -5.73 3.15
N THR A 47 -8.67 -4.44 3.40
CA THR A 47 -9.34 -3.74 4.51
C THR A 47 -10.86 -3.78 4.35
N ASN A 48 -11.38 -3.57 3.14
CA ASN A 48 -12.81 -3.65 2.88
C ASN A 48 -13.35 -5.07 3.05
N GLY A 49 -12.59 -6.09 2.65
CA GLY A 49 -12.94 -7.49 2.92
C GLY A 49 -13.02 -7.80 4.42
N PHE A 50 -12.05 -7.33 5.20
CA PHE A 50 -12.07 -7.46 6.66
C PHE A 50 -13.28 -6.77 7.28
N ASN A 51 -13.56 -5.51 6.91
CA ASN A 51 -14.69 -4.78 7.47
C ASN A 51 -16.04 -5.38 7.06
N ALA A 52 -16.18 -5.84 5.83
CA ALA A 52 -17.39 -6.53 5.37
C ALA A 52 -17.65 -7.81 6.17
N GLN A 53 -16.64 -8.67 6.30
CA GLN A 53 -16.74 -9.90 7.09
C GLN A 53 -17.09 -9.59 8.57
N PHE A 54 -16.42 -8.60 9.17
CA PHE A 54 -16.71 -8.18 10.53
C PHE A 54 -18.14 -7.70 10.69
N ASN A 55 -18.63 -6.82 9.81
CA ASN A 55 -19.97 -6.27 9.88
C ASN A 55 -21.05 -7.35 9.73
N GLU A 56 -20.85 -8.30 8.81
CA GLU A 56 -21.76 -9.45 8.62
C GLU A 56 -21.86 -10.29 9.90
N ILE A 57 -20.71 -10.72 10.43
CA ILE A 57 -20.60 -11.51 11.65
C ILE A 57 -21.22 -10.75 12.83
N PHE A 58 -20.79 -9.51 13.05
CA PHE A 58 -21.16 -8.70 14.20
C PHE A 58 -22.66 -8.44 14.22
N THR A 59 -23.25 -8.10 13.07
CA THR A 59 -24.70 -7.86 12.95
C THR A 59 -25.49 -9.13 13.24
N ARG A 60 -25.08 -10.27 12.66
CA ARG A 60 -25.74 -11.56 12.87
C ARG A 60 -25.73 -11.97 14.35
N LEU A 61 -24.56 -11.92 14.97
CA LEU A 61 -24.38 -12.35 16.36
C LEU A 61 -25.04 -11.39 17.36
N SER A 62 -24.93 -10.07 17.15
CA SER A 62 -25.60 -9.07 17.98
C SER A 62 -27.12 -9.19 17.90
N SER A 63 -27.67 -9.50 16.72
CA SER A 63 -29.11 -9.73 16.53
C SER A 63 -29.59 -10.99 17.26
N LEU A 64 -28.84 -12.09 17.17
CA LEU A 64 -29.13 -13.31 17.94
C LEU A 64 -29.06 -13.06 19.45
N ARG A 65 -28.03 -12.34 19.91
CA ARG A 65 -27.85 -11.94 21.31
C ARG A 65 -29.06 -11.16 21.81
N ALA A 66 -29.48 -10.12 21.08
CA ALA A 66 -30.64 -9.30 21.43
C ALA A 66 -31.93 -10.12 21.46
N THR A 67 -32.13 -10.99 20.46
CA THR A 67 -33.29 -11.88 20.37
C THR A 67 -33.38 -12.82 21.58
N TYR A 68 -32.26 -13.42 21.98
CA TYR A 68 -32.23 -14.32 23.13
C TYR A 68 -32.41 -13.57 24.44
N GLN A 69 -31.81 -12.38 24.58
CA GLN A 69 -32.01 -11.55 25.77
C GLN A 69 -33.47 -11.10 25.91
N GLN A 70 -34.14 -10.74 24.81
CA GLN A 70 -35.56 -10.39 24.84
C GLN A 70 -36.43 -11.56 25.30
N GLN A 71 -36.14 -12.79 24.85
CA GLN A 71 -36.85 -13.99 25.32
C GLN A 71 -36.66 -14.22 26.82
N VAL A 72 -35.44 -14.03 27.32
CA VAL A 72 -35.14 -14.12 28.77
C VAL A 72 -35.90 -13.04 29.53
N ASN A 73 -35.85 -11.78 29.09
CA ASN A 73 -36.52 -10.67 29.76
C ASN A 73 -38.05 -10.86 29.82
N ASN A 74 -38.67 -11.33 28.72
CA ASN A 74 -40.10 -11.63 28.67
C ASN A 74 -40.50 -12.80 29.59
N ALA A 75 -39.61 -13.77 29.79
CA ALA A 75 -39.86 -14.86 30.73
C ALA A 75 -39.73 -14.39 32.18
N LEU A 76 -38.71 -13.58 32.47
CA LEU A 76 -38.45 -13.02 33.80
C LEU A 76 -39.52 -12.02 34.26
N SER A 77 -40.21 -11.35 33.33
CA SER A 77 -41.35 -10.50 33.69
C SER A 77 -42.53 -11.30 34.23
N ASN A 78 -42.64 -12.59 33.90
CA ASN A 78 -43.69 -13.49 34.40
C ASN A 78 -43.24 -14.26 35.65
N ASP A 79 -41.98 -14.70 35.68
CA ASP A 79 -41.38 -15.40 36.82
C ASP A 79 -39.96 -14.85 37.07
N PRO A 80 -39.73 -14.06 38.13
CA PRO A 80 -38.41 -13.48 38.44
C PRO A 80 -37.28 -14.49 38.63
N ASN A 81 -37.61 -15.75 38.96
CA ASN A 81 -36.65 -16.84 39.16
C ASN A 81 -36.57 -17.78 37.95
N PHE A 82 -37.13 -17.38 36.80
CA PHE A 82 -37.18 -18.22 35.61
C PHE A 82 -35.77 -18.60 35.15
N THR A 83 -35.51 -19.91 35.11
CA THR A 83 -34.35 -20.48 34.45
C THR A 83 -34.78 -21.63 33.56
N SER A 84 -34.19 -21.75 32.38
CA SER A 84 -34.51 -22.87 31.48
C SER A 84 -33.27 -23.45 30.81
N GLN A 85 -33.26 -24.77 30.65
CA GLN A 85 -32.19 -25.45 29.92
C GLN A 85 -32.10 -24.95 28.47
N SER A 86 -33.24 -24.62 27.86
CA SER A 86 -33.31 -24.10 26.49
C SER A 86 -32.54 -22.78 26.35
N MET A 87 -32.76 -21.81 27.25
CA MET A 87 -32.04 -20.53 27.20
C MET A 87 -30.56 -20.68 27.56
N ARG A 88 -30.23 -21.55 28.53
CA ARG A 88 -28.84 -21.91 28.85
C ARG A 88 -28.10 -22.45 27.62
N ASN A 89 -28.71 -23.39 26.92
CA ASN A 89 -28.16 -23.98 25.70
C ASN A 89 -28.01 -22.94 24.57
N LYS A 90 -28.93 -21.98 24.45
CA LYS A 90 -28.82 -20.86 23.51
C LYS A 90 -27.63 -19.97 23.81
N GLY A 91 -27.41 -19.62 25.08
CA GLY A 91 -26.23 -18.85 25.52
C GLY A 91 -24.92 -19.55 25.19
N VAL A 92 -24.83 -20.86 25.48
CA VAL A 92 -23.65 -21.67 25.16
C VAL A 92 -23.43 -21.79 23.65
N SER A 93 -24.49 -22.05 22.88
CA SER A 93 -24.42 -22.12 21.41
C SER A 93 -23.97 -20.80 20.80
N LEU A 94 -24.48 -19.67 21.30
CA LEU A 94 -24.08 -18.35 20.84
C LEU A 94 -22.62 -18.06 21.21
N ALA A 95 -22.17 -18.44 22.41
CA ALA A 95 -20.77 -18.31 22.80
C ALA A 95 -19.83 -19.08 21.85
N TRP A 96 -20.19 -20.31 21.45
CA TRP A 96 -19.42 -21.06 20.45
C TRP A 96 -19.41 -20.37 19.07
N GLN A 97 -20.51 -19.74 18.66
CA GLN A 97 -20.53 -18.97 17.42
C GLN A 97 -19.62 -17.74 17.47
N TYR A 98 -19.56 -17.04 18.61
CA TYR A 98 -18.60 -15.96 18.83
C TYR A 98 -17.15 -16.47 18.81
N GLU A 99 -16.90 -17.61 19.46
CA GLU A 99 -15.57 -18.22 19.50
C GLU A 99 -15.09 -18.57 18.09
N LYS A 100 -15.95 -19.23 17.31
CA LYS A 100 -15.69 -19.53 15.91
C LYS A 100 -15.43 -18.27 15.08
N ALA A 101 -16.30 -17.27 15.21
CA ALA A 101 -16.17 -16.01 14.48
C ALA A 101 -14.87 -15.27 14.78
N GLU A 102 -14.43 -15.26 16.05
CA GLU A 102 -13.15 -14.68 16.42
C GLU A 102 -11.98 -15.40 15.74
N LEU A 103 -12.00 -16.73 15.71
CA LEU A 103 -10.99 -17.56 15.04
C LEU A 103 -11.02 -17.37 13.51
N GLU A 104 -12.21 -17.31 12.88
CA GLU A 104 -12.39 -17.06 11.45
C GLU A 104 -11.79 -15.71 11.03
N MET A 105 -11.79 -14.72 11.93
CA MET A 105 -11.18 -13.42 11.69
C MET A 105 -9.68 -13.36 12.03
N GLY A 106 -9.09 -14.45 12.51
CA GLY A 106 -7.67 -14.57 12.86
C GLY A 106 -7.33 -14.19 14.31
N GLY A 107 -8.33 -14.16 15.19
CA GLY A 107 -8.13 -14.00 16.64
C GLY A 107 -7.68 -15.29 17.33
N SER A 108 -7.47 -15.22 18.64
CA SER A 108 -7.00 -16.36 19.43
C SER A 108 -8.12 -17.17 20.07
N GLY A 109 -9.33 -16.63 20.13
CA GLY A 109 -10.40 -17.15 20.97
C GLY A 109 -10.23 -16.72 22.44
N THR A 110 -11.24 -17.02 23.25
CA THR A 110 -11.28 -16.72 24.69
C THR A 110 -10.39 -17.63 25.53
N ARG A 111 -9.89 -18.74 24.95
CA ARG A 111 -8.91 -19.62 25.59
C ARG A 111 -7.82 -20.06 24.62
N HIS A 112 -6.78 -20.69 25.17
CA HIS A 112 -5.66 -21.20 24.37
C HIS A 112 -6.02 -22.52 23.69
N TRP A 113 -6.59 -22.43 22.49
CA TRP A 113 -6.81 -23.58 21.61
C TRP A 113 -5.51 -24.01 20.92
N THR A 114 -5.26 -25.32 20.86
CA THR A 114 -4.24 -25.90 19.99
C THR A 114 -4.65 -25.71 18.52
N ASP A 115 -3.71 -25.85 17.59
CA ASP A 115 -4.04 -25.66 16.17
C ASP A 115 -5.02 -26.70 15.64
N ALA A 116 -4.98 -27.93 16.14
CA ALA A 116 -5.98 -28.96 15.82
C ALA A 116 -7.39 -28.54 16.29
N GLU A 117 -7.50 -28.06 17.53
CA GLU A 117 -8.78 -27.62 18.10
C GLU A 117 -9.35 -26.38 17.39
N LYS A 118 -8.49 -25.44 16.98
CA LYS A 118 -8.94 -24.31 16.15
C LYS A 118 -9.55 -24.82 14.85
N GLN A 119 -8.92 -25.80 14.19
CA GLN A 119 -9.47 -26.39 12.97
C GLN A 119 -10.81 -27.07 13.22
N ASP A 120 -10.95 -27.78 14.34
CA ASP A 120 -12.23 -28.39 14.72
C ASP A 120 -13.32 -27.34 14.95
N ILE A 121 -13.01 -26.23 15.62
CA ILE A 121 -13.96 -25.12 15.80
C ILE A 121 -14.33 -24.48 14.46
N LEU A 122 -13.36 -24.24 13.58
CA LEU A 122 -13.61 -23.66 12.25
C LEU A 122 -14.47 -24.59 11.38
N LYS A 123 -14.26 -25.90 11.46
CA LYS A 123 -14.97 -26.91 10.66
C LYS A 123 -16.36 -27.23 11.22
N THR A 124 -16.47 -27.45 12.52
CA THR A 124 -17.66 -28.02 13.16
C THR A 124 -18.40 -27.03 14.07
N GLY A 125 -17.77 -25.92 14.44
CA GLY A 125 -18.30 -24.90 15.34
C GLY A 125 -17.93 -25.11 16.82
N LYS A 126 -17.30 -26.23 17.18
CA LYS A 126 -16.84 -26.53 18.55
C LYS A 126 -15.71 -27.57 18.53
N VAL A 127 -15.13 -27.84 19.70
CA VAL A 127 -14.25 -29.01 19.90
C VAL A 127 -15.10 -30.17 20.41
N GLU A 128 -14.81 -31.40 19.96
CA GLU A 128 -15.48 -32.59 20.46
C GLU A 128 -15.14 -32.81 21.94
N GLY A 129 -16.14 -33.18 22.75
CA GLY A 129 -15.97 -33.34 24.21
C GLY A 129 -15.97 -32.04 25.02
N ALA A 130 -15.74 -30.89 24.38
CA ALA A 130 -15.72 -29.59 25.05
C ALA A 130 -17.13 -29.12 25.44
N GLU A 131 -17.25 -28.52 26.62
CA GLU A 131 -18.50 -28.05 27.20
C GLU A 131 -18.46 -26.55 27.49
N GLY A 132 -19.62 -25.89 27.38
CA GLY A 132 -19.79 -24.51 27.85
C GLY A 132 -20.18 -24.50 29.32
N HIS A 133 -19.47 -23.70 30.11
CA HIS A 133 -19.68 -23.47 31.54
C HIS A 133 -20.15 -22.03 31.77
N HIS A 134 -21.25 -21.83 32.50
CA HIS A 134 -21.69 -20.49 32.89
C HIS A 134 -20.80 -19.95 34.01
N ILE A 135 -20.10 -18.84 33.75
CA ILE A 135 -19.14 -18.21 34.67
C ILE A 135 -19.82 -17.79 35.97
N ASN A 136 -20.94 -17.08 35.84
CA ASN A 136 -21.83 -16.73 36.94
C ASN A 136 -23.03 -17.66 36.92
N ASN A 137 -23.35 -18.28 38.05
CA ASN A 137 -24.41 -19.29 38.12
C ASN A 137 -25.74 -18.73 37.59
N VAL A 138 -26.52 -19.56 36.91
CA VAL A 138 -27.79 -19.10 36.31
C VAL A 138 -28.88 -18.96 37.38
N HIS A 139 -28.73 -19.59 38.54
CA HIS A 139 -29.70 -19.50 39.61
C HIS A 139 -29.69 -18.13 40.30
N ALA A 140 -28.53 -17.57 40.63
CA ALA A 140 -28.41 -16.21 41.18
C ALA A 140 -28.41 -15.13 40.08
N HIS A 141 -28.06 -15.49 38.83
CA HIS A 141 -28.05 -14.58 37.69
C HIS A 141 -28.97 -15.04 36.54
N PRO A 142 -30.29 -15.17 36.77
CA PRO A 142 -31.22 -15.71 35.77
C PRO A 142 -31.33 -14.83 34.51
N LYS A 143 -31.02 -13.52 34.61
CA LYS A 143 -30.93 -12.59 33.47
C LYS A 143 -29.81 -12.92 32.48
N ASP A 144 -28.77 -13.62 32.94
CA ASP A 144 -27.55 -13.92 32.17
C ASP A 144 -27.56 -15.34 31.57
N GLN A 145 -28.68 -16.07 31.70
CA GLN A 145 -28.78 -17.46 31.28
C GLN A 145 -28.53 -17.69 29.78
N ALA A 146 -28.87 -16.72 28.94
CA ALA A 146 -28.61 -16.74 27.50
C ALA A 146 -27.47 -15.79 27.07
N ASN A 147 -26.77 -15.17 28.03
CA ASN A 147 -25.71 -14.22 27.74
C ASN A 147 -24.42 -14.96 27.34
N PRO A 148 -23.94 -14.85 26.09
CA PRO A 148 -22.75 -15.57 25.64
C PRO A 148 -21.46 -15.10 26.34
N ASP A 149 -21.47 -13.88 26.88
CA ASP A 149 -20.36 -13.33 27.66
C ASP A 149 -20.21 -14.01 29.03
N ASN A 150 -21.30 -14.61 29.53
CA ASN A 150 -21.31 -15.39 30.75
C ASN A 150 -20.90 -16.86 30.53
N VAL A 151 -20.33 -17.21 29.36
CA VAL A 151 -19.93 -18.59 29.04
C VAL A 151 -18.42 -18.70 28.84
N ASN A 152 -17.81 -19.60 29.61
CA ASN A 152 -16.45 -20.10 29.43
C ASN A 152 -16.46 -21.52 28.84
N PHE A 153 -15.33 -22.01 28.33
CA PHE A 153 -15.24 -23.35 27.74
C PHE A 153 -14.26 -24.24 28.49
N ALA A 154 -14.72 -25.44 28.84
CA ALA A 154 -13.92 -26.55 29.34
C ALA A 154 -13.65 -27.54 28.18
N ARG A 155 -12.43 -28.13 28.10
CA ARG A 155 -12.08 -29.13 27.07
C ARG A 155 -12.83 -30.44 27.25
N ASP A 156 -13.15 -30.78 28.49
CA ASP A 156 -13.83 -32.01 28.83
C ASP A 156 -14.72 -31.83 30.08
N ARG A 157 -15.44 -32.91 30.41
CA ARG A 157 -16.36 -32.96 31.55
C ARG A 157 -15.65 -32.82 32.90
N GLN A 158 -14.40 -33.26 33.00
CA GLN A 158 -13.65 -33.18 34.25
C GLN A 158 -13.20 -31.74 34.50
N GLU A 159 -12.64 -31.06 33.50
CA GLU A 159 -12.30 -29.63 33.60
C GLU A 159 -13.55 -28.80 33.92
N HIS A 160 -14.70 -29.13 33.33
CA HIS A 160 -15.96 -28.46 33.67
C HIS A 160 -16.34 -28.68 35.14
N LYS A 161 -16.21 -29.91 35.66
CA LYS A 161 -16.47 -30.20 37.08
C LYS A 161 -15.49 -29.46 37.99
N ASP A 162 -14.25 -29.33 37.58
CA ASP A 162 -13.21 -28.62 38.33
C ASP A 162 -13.49 -27.10 38.37
N MET A 163 -14.09 -26.52 37.32
CA MET A 163 -14.59 -25.14 37.33
C MET A 163 -15.68 -24.91 38.39
N HIS A 164 -16.38 -25.97 38.81
CA HIS A 164 -17.30 -25.94 39.95
C HIS A 164 -16.65 -26.41 41.27
N GLY A 165 -15.32 -26.46 41.38
CA GLY A 165 -14.66 -26.90 42.62
C GLY A 165 -14.94 -28.37 42.98
N GLY A 166 -15.21 -29.22 41.99
CA GLY A 166 -15.42 -30.66 42.19
C GLY A 166 -16.87 -31.10 42.44
N ASP A 167 -17.83 -30.18 42.52
CA ASP A 167 -19.27 -30.51 42.58
C ASP A 167 -20.08 -29.49 41.77
N PHE A 168 -20.83 -29.95 40.77
CA PHE A 168 -21.70 -29.11 39.91
C PHE A 168 -22.78 -28.33 40.68
N ARG A 169 -23.01 -28.64 41.96
CA ARG A 169 -23.92 -27.89 42.84
C ARG A 169 -23.29 -26.62 43.42
N ASN A 170 -21.97 -26.48 43.34
CA ASN A 170 -21.29 -25.29 43.83
C ASN A 170 -21.59 -24.09 42.92
N ASP A 171 -21.83 -22.95 43.56
CA ASP A 171 -22.01 -21.68 42.88
C ASP A 171 -20.69 -21.21 42.27
N THR A 172 -20.79 -20.60 41.10
CA THR A 172 -19.68 -19.99 40.37
C THR A 172 -19.98 -18.52 40.14
N GLU A 173 -18.95 -17.69 40.33
CA GLU A 173 -18.98 -16.26 40.01
C GLU A 173 -17.65 -15.87 39.36
N GLY A 174 -17.67 -14.87 38.48
CA GLY A 174 -16.47 -14.39 37.84
C GLY A 174 -16.70 -13.31 36.80
N LYS A 175 -15.59 -12.77 36.29
CA LYS A 175 -15.62 -11.75 35.25
C LYS A 175 -16.08 -12.35 33.92
N MET A 176 -17.20 -11.85 33.40
CA MET A 176 -17.69 -12.19 32.06
C MET A 176 -16.76 -11.67 30.97
N TYR A 177 -16.82 -12.29 29.79
CA TYR A 177 -16.14 -11.80 28.59
C TYR A 177 -16.86 -10.59 28.01
N ASP A 178 -16.19 -9.84 27.12
CA ASP A 178 -16.87 -8.91 26.21
C ASP A 178 -16.58 -9.37 24.79
N ARG A 179 -17.39 -10.31 24.29
CA ARG A 179 -17.14 -10.97 23.00
C ARG A 179 -17.34 -10.02 21.83
N ASP A 180 -18.23 -9.05 21.97
CA ASP A 180 -18.44 -7.98 20.98
C ASP A 180 -17.20 -7.11 20.85
N GLN A 181 -16.58 -6.70 21.97
CA GLN A 181 -15.33 -5.96 21.96
C GLN A 181 -14.18 -6.78 21.38
N ARG A 182 -14.10 -8.08 21.70
CA ARG A 182 -13.07 -8.96 21.12
C ARG A 182 -13.15 -9.05 19.59
N LEU A 183 -14.36 -9.16 19.02
CA LEU A 183 -14.53 -9.14 17.56
C LEU A 183 -14.06 -7.81 16.96
N LYS A 184 -14.38 -6.67 17.60
CA LYS A 184 -13.90 -5.34 17.19
C LYS A 184 -12.38 -5.26 17.24
N ASP A 185 -11.77 -5.71 18.33
CA ASP A 185 -10.31 -5.67 18.54
C ASP A 185 -9.57 -6.53 17.51
N VAL A 186 -10.07 -7.73 17.22
CA VAL A 186 -9.50 -8.60 16.19
C VAL A 186 -9.60 -7.93 14.81
N ASN A 187 -10.76 -7.35 14.48
CA ASN A 187 -10.92 -6.64 13.21
C ASN A 187 -10.01 -5.40 13.11
N HIS A 188 -9.93 -4.58 14.15
CA HIS A 188 -9.02 -3.44 14.20
C HIS A 188 -7.56 -3.86 14.03
N LYS A 189 -7.13 -4.94 14.71
CA LYS A 189 -5.76 -5.43 14.62
C LYS A 189 -5.38 -5.87 13.22
N ARG A 190 -6.23 -6.64 12.53
CA ARG A 190 -5.95 -7.09 11.16
C ARG A 190 -6.00 -5.96 10.14
N VAL A 191 -6.94 -5.01 10.30
CA VAL A 191 -7.01 -3.79 9.47
C VAL A 191 -5.75 -2.96 9.67
N PHE A 192 -5.38 -2.65 10.91
CA PHE A 192 -4.18 -1.88 11.23
C PHE A 192 -2.91 -2.52 10.65
N LYS A 193 -2.76 -3.84 10.80
CA LYS A 193 -1.62 -4.58 10.22
C LYS A 193 -1.57 -4.45 8.70
N ASN A 194 -2.71 -4.54 8.03
CA ASN A 194 -2.81 -4.40 6.57
C ASN A 194 -2.48 -2.97 6.10
N GLU A 195 -3.00 -1.94 6.78
CA GLU A 195 -2.72 -0.54 6.45
C GLU A 195 -1.23 -0.20 6.65
N ILE A 196 -0.61 -0.65 7.75
CA ILE A 196 0.84 -0.48 7.97
C ILE A 196 1.66 -1.19 6.90
N ALA A 197 1.28 -2.42 6.54
CA ALA A 197 1.97 -3.15 5.48
C ALA A 197 1.87 -2.41 4.15
N GLY A 198 0.70 -1.86 3.81
CA GLY A 198 0.49 -1.02 2.63
C GLY A 198 1.41 0.20 2.59
N VAL A 199 1.51 0.93 3.71
CA VAL A 199 2.43 2.07 3.86
C VAL A 199 3.89 1.64 3.74
N GLY A 200 4.29 0.55 4.39
CA GLY A 200 5.65 0.03 4.36
C GLY A 200 6.09 -0.40 2.94
N ILE A 201 5.20 -1.08 2.21
CA ILE A 201 5.45 -1.44 0.81
C ILE A 201 5.53 -0.17 -0.06
N ALA A 202 4.66 0.81 0.16
CA ALA A 202 4.71 2.08 -0.59
C ALA A 202 6.03 2.84 -0.36
N ALA A 203 6.51 2.87 0.89
CA ALA A 203 7.81 3.42 1.24
C ALA A 203 8.95 2.68 0.52
N ALA A 204 8.91 1.33 0.50
CA ALA A 204 9.92 0.52 -0.18
C ALA A 204 9.94 0.73 -1.71
N ILE A 205 8.77 0.82 -2.35
CA ILE A 205 8.66 1.15 -3.78
C ILE A 205 9.27 2.53 -4.05
N GLY A 206 8.93 3.51 -3.22
CA GLY A 206 9.49 4.86 -3.29
C GLY A 206 11.01 4.88 -3.11
N LEU A 207 11.51 4.12 -2.15
CA LEU A 207 12.94 4.00 -1.85
C LEU A 207 13.72 3.44 -3.02
N GLY A 208 13.30 2.27 -3.53
CA GLY A 208 13.97 1.61 -4.66
C GLY A 208 14.00 2.48 -5.91
N MET A 209 12.91 3.20 -6.18
CA MET A 209 12.82 4.17 -7.27
C MET A 209 13.80 5.33 -7.09
N GLY A 210 13.73 6.02 -5.96
CA GLY A 210 14.60 7.15 -5.68
C GLY A 210 16.08 6.76 -5.76
N PHE A 211 16.42 5.59 -5.20
CA PHE A 211 17.76 5.03 -5.26
C PHE A 211 18.23 4.81 -6.69
N THR A 212 17.44 4.11 -7.50
CA THR A 212 17.81 3.79 -8.88
C THR A 212 18.04 5.06 -9.71
N ILE A 213 17.18 6.07 -9.54
CA ILE A 213 17.30 7.34 -10.27
C ILE A 213 18.55 8.10 -9.84
N GLY A 214 18.77 8.27 -8.52
CA GLY A 214 19.96 8.96 -8.02
C GLY A 214 21.24 8.27 -8.48
N PHE A 215 21.28 6.94 -8.40
CA PHE A 215 22.42 6.14 -8.81
C PHE A 215 22.72 6.27 -10.31
N VAL A 216 21.72 6.03 -11.17
CA VAL A 216 21.90 6.04 -12.63
C VAL A 216 22.24 7.44 -13.14
N VAL A 217 21.58 8.48 -12.63
CA VAL A 217 21.86 9.87 -13.03
C VAL A 217 23.28 10.25 -12.66
N THR A 218 23.75 9.91 -11.45
CA THR A 218 25.12 10.20 -11.04
C THR A 218 26.15 9.45 -11.88
N LEU A 219 25.91 8.18 -12.23
CA LEU A 219 26.80 7.47 -13.15
C LEU A 219 26.79 8.06 -14.57
N ALA A 220 25.64 8.47 -15.09
CA ALA A 220 25.54 9.12 -16.39
C ALA A 220 26.33 10.43 -16.42
N GLN A 221 26.30 11.19 -15.32
CA GLN A 221 26.99 12.47 -15.19
C GLN A 221 28.48 12.31 -14.93
N ALA A 222 28.89 11.40 -14.05
CA ALA A 222 30.29 11.22 -13.64
C ALA A 222 31.08 10.26 -14.54
N GLY A 223 30.39 9.44 -15.35
CA GLY A 223 30.99 8.27 -16.01
C GLY A 223 31.08 7.08 -15.06
N VAL A 224 31.50 5.92 -15.57
CA VAL A 224 31.60 4.68 -14.79
C VAL A 224 33.03 4.50 -14.28
N SER A 225 33.23 4.66 -12.97
CA SER A 225 34.47 4.40 -12.25
C SER A 225 34.17 3.91 -10.84
N THR A 226 35.18 3.43 -10.11
CA THR A 226 35.02 2.99 -8.72
C THR A 226 34.65 4.14 -7.78
N GLU A 227 35.14 5.35 -8.05
CA GLU A 227 34.82 6.56 -7.29
C GLU A 227 33.39 7.06 -7.61
N SER A 228 33.02 7.10 -8.89
CA SER A 228 31.67 7.51 -9.28
C SER A 228 30.60 6.52 -8.83
N ALA A 229 30.92 5.24 -8.69
CA ALA A 229 30.02 4.24 -8.09
C ALA A 229 29.72 4.56 -6.62
N LYS A 230 30.71 5.01 -5.83
CA LYS A 230 30.49 5.45 -4.44
C LYS A 230 29.62 6.71 -4.39
N LEU A 231 29.90 7.69 -5.23
CA LEU A 231 29.10 8.92 -5.34
C LEU A 231 27.65 8.61 -5.76
N ALA A 232 27.48 7.71 -6.72
CA ALA A 232 26.18 7.24 -7.17
C ALA A 232 25.41 6.51 -6.07
N ALA A 233 26.07 5.71 -5.24
CA ALA A 233 25.44 5.05 -4.11
C ALA A 233 24.93 6.07 -3.07
N ILE A 234 25.70 7.11 -2.76
CA ILE A 234 25.29 8.18 -1.83
C ILE A 234 24.14 9.00 -2.39
N ALA A 235 24.24 9.42 -3.66
CA ALA A 235 23.18 10.16 -4.34
C ALA A 235 21.90 9.33 -4.46
N GLY A 236 22.04 8.04 -4.77
CA GLY A 236 20.97 7.04 -4.74
C GLY A 236 20.34 6.97 -3.36
N ALA A 237 21.10 6.78 -2.29
CA ALA A 237 20.54 6.69 -0.94
C ALA A 237 19.73 7.95 -0.56
N LYS A 238 20.26 9.16 -0.84
CA LYS A 238 19.55 10.41 -0.59
C LYS A 238 18.24 10.50 -1.38
N ALA A 239 18.31 10.23 -2.68
CA ALA A 239 17.13 10.23 -3.53
C ALA A 239 16.13 9.13 -3.15
N GLY A 240 16.61 7.99 -2.64
CA GLY A 240 15.81 6.90 -2.11
C GLY A 240 14.98 7.32 -0.90
N ILE A 241 15.57 8.03 0.05
CA ILE A 241 14.83 8.55 1.22
C ILE A 241 13.73 9.52 0.77
N GLU A 242 14.04 10.44 -0.15
CA GLU A 242 13.03 11.34 -0.76
C GLU A 242 11.91 10.54 -1.45
N GLY A 243 12.29 9.52 -2.22
CA GLY A 243 11.37 8.63 -2.90
C GLY A 243 10.46 7.86 -1.95
N ALA A 244 10.99 7.37 -0.83
CA ALA A 244 10.22 6.67 0.20
C ALA A 244 9.13 7.56 0.79
N GLY A 245 9.47 8.81 1.13
CA GLY A 245 8.50 9.81 1.61
C GLY A 245 7.39 10.06 0.59
N LEU A 246 7.73 10.22 -0.68
CA LEU A 246 6.74 10.38 -1.76
C LEU A 246 5.85 9.15 -1.95
N GLY A 247 6.42 7.94 -1.84
CA GLY A 247 5.67 6.70 -1.89
C GLY A 247 4.60 6.63 -0.80
N VAL A 248 4.97 6.99 0.43
CA VAL A 248 4.04 7.06 1.57
C VAL A 248 2.97 8.12 1.34
N VAL A 249 3.35 9.35 1.00
CA VAL A 249 2.40 10.45 0.75
C VAL A 249 1.40 10.05 -0.32
N ASN A 250 1.90 9.46 -1.42
CA ASN A 250 1.03 9.04 -2.49
C ASN A 250 0.05 7.93 -2.07
N HIS A 251 0.54 6.94 -1.33
CA HIS A 251 -0.30 5.87 -0.79
C HIS A 251 -1.40 6.43 0.12
N LEU A 252 -1.08 7.35 1.03
CA LEU A 252 -2.05 7.94 1.96
C LEU A 252 -3.12 8.80 1.25
N ILE A 253 -2.73 9.58 0.25
CA ILE A 253 -3.67 10.36 -0.56
C ILE A 253 -4.56 9.43 -1.39
N SER A 254 -3.95 8.43 -2.04
CA SER A 254 -4.69 7.46 -2.84
C SER A 254 -5.61 6.59 -1.97
N ARG A 255 -5.21 6.30 -0.73
CA ARG A 255 -6.00 5.56 0.25
C ARG A 255 -7.23 6.33 0.74
N SER A 256 -7.10 7.64 0.91
CA SER A 256 -8.18 8.52 1.39
C SER A 256 -9.16 8.94 0.28
N ILE A 257 -8.67 9.25 -0.92
CA ILE A 257 -9.50 9.72 -2.04
C ILE A 257 -9.97 8.57 -2.95
N GLY A 258 -9.19 7.48 -3.03
CA GLY A 258 -9.41 6.42 -4.02
C GLY A 258 -10.75 5.69 -3.88
N GLU A 259 -11.24 5.47 -2.66
CA GLU A 259 -12.55 4.83 -2.42
C GLU A 259 -13.71 5.72 -2.87
N ILE A 260 -13.68 7.00 -2.50
CA ILE A 260 -14.71 7.99 -2.88
C ILE A 260 -14.75 8.14 -4.40
N ALA A 261 -13.58 8.33 -5.02
CA ALA A 261 -13.46 8.49 -6.46
C ALA A 261 -13.89 7.22 -7.22
N THR A 262 -13.58 6.04 -6.68
CA THR A 262 -14.04 4.77 -7.23
C THR A 262 -15.56 4.65 -7.18
N GLY A 263 -16.17 4.94 -6.03
CA GLY A 263 -17.62 4.85 -5.87
C GLY A 263 -18.36 5.77 -6.84
N ALA A 264 -17.86 7.00 -7.01
CA ALA A 264 -18.37 7.94 -8.00
C ALA A 264 -18.25 7.41 -9.43
N LEU A 265 -17.08 6.86 -9.80
CA LEU A 265 -16.86 6.30 -11.14
C LEU A 265 -17.78 5.11 -11.44
N GLN A 266 -17.97 4.20 -10.48
CA GLN A 266 -18.88 3.07 -10.64
C GLN A 266 -20.33 3.51 -10.83
N GLY A 267 -20.78 4.54 -10.10
CA GLY A 267 -22.11 5.13 -10.29
C GLY A 267 -22.30 5.69 -11.71
N VAL A 268 -21.30 6.40 -12.24
CA VAL A 268 -21.33 6.90 -13.62
C VAL A 268 -21.39 5.76 -14.63
N LEU A 269 -20.54 4.73 -14.49
CA LEU A 269 -20.51 3.58 -15.40
C LEU A 269 -21.82 2.80 -15.42
N GLY A 270 -22.44 2.62 -14.24
CA GLY A 270 -23.76 1.99 -14.12
C GLY A 270 -24.86 2.80 -14.83
N ASN A 271 -24.83 4.12 -14.69
CA ASN A 271 -25.82 5.01 -15.32
C ASN A 271 -25.73 5.04 -16.86
N ILE A 272 -24.55 4.78 -17.43
CA ILE A 272 -24.37 4.68 -18.89
C ILE A 272 -24.56 3.26 -19.43
N GLY A 273 -25.08 2.34 -18.61
CA GLY A 273 -25.43 0.98 -19.02
C GLY A 273 -24.23 0.07 -19.28
N ILE A 274 -23.03 0.43 -18.79
CA ILE A 274 -21.86 -0.45 -18.90
C ILE A 274 -21.97 -1.53 -17.83
N THR A 275 -22.04 -2.79 -18.26
CA THR A 275 -21.99 -3.94 -17.35
C THR A 275 -20.64 -3.98 -16.64
N VAL A 276 -20.60 -3.53 -15.40
CA VAL A 276 -19.40 -3.56 -14.56
C VAL A 276 -19.19 -4.99 -14.06
N THR A 277 -18.41 -5.77 -14.81
CA THR A 277 -17.93 -7.07 -14.32
C THR A 277 -16.91 -6.87 -13.19
N GLU A 278 -16.64 -7.91 -12.40
CA GLU A 278 -15.66 -7.84 -11.32
C GLU A 278 -14.26 -7.44 -11.83
N ASN A 279 -13.85 -7.97 -12.98
CA ASN A 279 -12.59 -7.63 -13.63
C ASN A 279 -12.55 -6.17 -14.09
N VAL A 280 -13.65 -5.65 -14.65
CA VAL A 280 -13.76 -4.24 -15.04
C VAL A 280 -13.71 -3.33 -13.81
N SER A 281 -14.43 -3.69 -12.75
CA SER A 281 -14.42 -2.97 -11.47
C SER A 281 -13.00 -2.87 -10.88
N LYS A 282 -12.25 -3.97 -10.90
CA LYS A 282 -10.84 -4.02 -10.46
C LYS A 282 -9.95 -3.10 -11.30
N MET A 283 -10.08 -3.16 -12.63
CA MET A 283 -9.31 -2.30 -13.54
C MET A 283 -9.62 -0.82 -13.33
N CYS A 284 -10.90 -0.44 -13.20
CA CYS A 284 -11.31 0.94 -12.92
C CYS A 284 -10.73 1.45 -11.59
N LYS A 285 -10.81 0.63 -10.52
CA LYS A 285 -10.22 0.95 -9.21
C LYS A 285 -8.72 1.21 -9.32
N MET A 286 -7.99 0.34 -10.02
CA MET A 286 -6.55 0.53 -10.24
C MET A 286 -6.24 1.76 -11.09
N GLY A 287 -7.08 2.07 -12.09
CA GLY A 287 -6.97 3.29 -12.90
C GLY A 287 -7.14 4.56 -12.09
N VAL A 288 -8.16 4.61 -11.21
CA VAL A 288 -8.39 5.75 -10.30
C VAL A 288 -7.19 5.97 -9.38
N VAL A 289 -6.72 4.90 -8.72
CA VAL A 289 -5.58 4.96 -7.81
C VAL A 289 -4.30 5.35 -8.55
N GLY A 290 -4.05 4.80 -9.74
CA GLY A 290 -2.91 5.17 -10.58
C GLY A 290 -2.99 6.62 -11.08
N GLY A 291 -4.19 7.11 -11.40
CA GLY A 291 -4.41 8.51 -11.77
C GLY A 291 -4.10 9.48 -10.62
N LEU A 292 -4.57 9.18 -9.41
CA LEU A 292 -4.24 9.94 -8.20
C LEU A 292 -2.73 9.97 -7.96
N ALA A 293 -2.06 8.83 -8.17
CA ALA A 293 -0.61 8.76 -8.10
C ALA A 293 0.09 9.73 -9.05
N ILE A 294 -0.35 9.77 -10.30
CA ILE A 294 0.22 10.67 -11.31
C ILE A 294 0.01 12.13 -10.92
N VAL A 295 -1.15 12.50 -10.35
CA VAL A 295 -1.42 13.86 -9.89
C VAL A 295 -0.47 14.26 -8.76
N VAL A 296 -0.30 13.41 -7.74
CA VAL A 296 0.61 13.68 -6.61
C VAL A 296 2.04 13.88 -7.11
N PHE A 297 2.52 12.99 -7.97
CA PHE A 297 3.84 13.12 -8.58
C PHE A 297 3.97 14.39 -9.43
N SER A 298 2.94 14.74 -10.19
CA SER A 298 2.94 15.93 -11.04
C SER A 298 3.04 17.22 -10.22
N VAL A 299 2.29 17.30 -9.10
CA VAL A 299 2.36 18.45 -8.18
C VAL A 299 3.74 18.54 -7.52
N TYR A 300 4.28 17.41 -7.04
CA TYR A 300 5.63 17.38 -6.46
C TYR A 300 6.68 17.87 -7.46
N GLN A 301 6.66 17.34 -8.68
CA GLN A 301 7.62 17.73 -9.72
C GLN A 301 7.47 19.18 -10.14
N PHE A 302 6.24 19.67 -10.26
CA PHE A 302 5.97 21.07 -10.56
C PHE A 302 6.60 21.97 -9.49
N THR A 303 6.35 21.68 -8.21
CA THR A 303 6.92 22.43 -7.08
C THR A 303 8.45 22.37 -7.08
N LYS A 304 9.03 21.20 -7.33
CA LYS A 304 10.50 21.05 -7.42
C LYS A 304 11.10 21.90 -8.55
N LEU A 305 10.49 21.89 -9.74
CA LEU A 305 10.92 22.73 -10.86
C LEU A 305 10.77 24.22 -10.54
N LYS A 306 9.70 24.63 -9.86
CA LYS A 306 9.52 26.02 -9.42
C LYS A 306 10.61 26.47 -8.45
N ILE A 307 10.99 25.62 -7.49
CA ILE A 307 12.09 25.90 -6.54
C ILE A 307 13.43 26.01 -7.27
N MET A 308 13.64 25.24 -8.34
CA MET A 308 14.84 25.32 -9.18
C MET A 308 14.87 26.55 -10.10
N GLY A 309 13.89 27.46 -10.02
CA GLY A 309 13.86 28.71 -10.78
C GLY A 309 13.23 28.61 -12.18
N TYR A 310 12.64 27.47 -12.55
CA TYR A 310 11.96 27.35 -13.84
C TYR A 310 10.69 28.21 -13.91
N ASN A 311 10.43 28.77 -15.10
CA ASN A 311 9.20 29.51 -15.36
C ASN A 311 8.00 28.55 -15.41
N THR A 312 6.79 29.09 -15.16
CA THR A 312 5.58 28.28 -15.05
C THR A 312 5.24 27.52 -16.33
N LYS A 313 5.40 28.15 -17.50
CA LYS A 313 5.13 27.52 -18.80
C LYS A 313 6.01 26.29 -19.03
N GLU A 314 7.29 26.42 -18.73
CA GLU A 314 8.26 25.33 -18.84
C GLU A 314 7.99 24.21 -17.84
N CYS A 315 7.62 24.54 -16.59
CA CYS A 315 7.21 23.55 -15.60
C CYS A 315 6.00 22.73 -16.08
N ILE A 316 4.94 23.41 -16.57
CA ILE A 316 3.73 22.75 -17.08
C ILE A 316 4.06 21.84 -18.26
N ILE A 317 4.86 22.30 -19.22
CA ILE A 317 5.23 21.49 -20.40
C ILE A 317 6.02 20.25 -19.98
N ARG A 318 6.99 20.38 -19.07
CA ARG A 318 7.81 19.26 -18.59
C ARG A 318 6.95 18.25 -17.84
N VAL A 319 6.19 18.71 -16.84
CA VAL A 319 5.33 17.86 -16.01
C VAL A 319 4.22 17.21 -16.85
N GLY A 320 3.57 17.96 -17.73
CA GLY A 320 2.50 17.47 -18.59
C GLY A 320 2.96 16.36 -19.54
N LYS A 321 4.15 16.48 -20.14
CA LYS A 321 4.74 15.41 -20.96
C LYS A 321 4.99 14.14 -20.15
N GLN A 322 5.47 14.29 -18.91
CA GLN A 322 5.70 13.15 -18.03
C GLN A 322 4.40 12.49 -17.57
N ALA A 323 3.41 13.29 -17.17
CA ALA A 323 2.10 12.81 -16.76
C ALA A 323 1.41 12.06 -17.91
N ALA A 324 1.43 12.59 -19.13
CA ALA A 324 0.87 11.93 -20.31
C ALA A 324 1.50 10.55 -20.54
N PHE A 325 2.84 10.45 -20.47
CA PHE A 325 3.53 9.16 -20.60
C PHE A 325 3.15 8.18 -19.48
N SER A 326 3.05 8.64 -18.23
CA SER A 326 2.63 7.79 -17.11
C SER A 326 1.18 7.32 -17.25
N ILE A 327 0.28 8.15 -17.77
CA ILE A 327 -1.11 7.77 -18.06
C ILE A 327 -1.14 6.68 -19.14
N THR A 328 -0.41 6.86 -20.24
CA THR A 328 -0.33 5.85 -21.31
C THR A 328 0.17 4.52 -20.75
N LEU A 329 1.25 4.55 -19.96
CA LEU A 329 1.82 3.33 -19.39
C LEU A 329 0.89 2.68 -18.36
N LEU A 330 0.18 3.47 -17.56
CA LEU A 330 -0.84 2.98 -16.62
C LEU A 330 -1.96 2.27 -17.37
N VAL A 331 -2.50 2.86 -18.44
CA VAL A 331 -3.56 2.24 -19.26
C VAL A 331 -3.08 0.92 -19.85
N VAL A 332 -1.89 0.89 -20.47
CA VAL A 332 -1.33 -0.35 -21.04
C VAL A 332 -1.12 -1.41 -19.95
N SER A 333 -0.65 -1.02 -18.76
CA SER A 333 -0.45 -1.93 -17.63
C SER A 333 -1.77 -2.52 -17.12
N ILE A 334 -2.82 -1.69 -16.99
CA ILE A 334 -4.15 -2.14 -16.56
C ILE A 334 -4.75 -3.09 -17.59
N VAL A 335 -4.64 -2.76 -18.88
CA VAL A 335 -5.11 -3.62 -19.97
C VAL A 335 -4.38 -4.97 -19.94
N ALA A 336 -3.05 -4.95 -19.83
CA ALA A 336 -2.26 -6.17 -19.73
C ALA A 336 -2.66 -7.02 -18.51
N GLN A 337 -2.87 -6.38 -17.36
CA GLN A 337 -3.34 -7.09 -16.18
C GLN A 337 -4.77 -7.63 -16.33
N GLY A 338 -5.65 -6.95 -17.08
CA GLY A 338 -6.99 -7.43 -17.41
C GLY A 338 -6.99 -8.68 -18.27
N PHE A 339 -6.08 -8.77 -19.25
CA PHE A 339 -5.98 -9.92 -20.16
C PHE A 339 -5.23 -11.11 -19.55
N TRP A 340 -4.09 -10.87 -18.92
CA TRP A 340 -3.18 -11.94 -18.47
C TRP A 340 -3.23 -12.19 -16.95
N GLY A 341 -3.87 -11.32 -16.18
CA GLY A 341 -3.93 -11.44 -14.73
C GLY A 341 -2.57 -11.33 -14.03
N GLY A 342 -2.56 -11.66 -12.74
CA GLY A 342 -1.33 -11.73 -11.94
C GLY A 342 -0.50 -10.44 -11.98
N ALA A 343 0.80 -10.61 -12.23
CA ALA A 343 1.78 -9.53 -12.26
C ALA A 343 1.97 -8.88 -13.65
N ALA A 344 1.15 -9.22 -14.66
CA ALA A 344 1.38 -8.80 -16.04
C ALA A 344 1.50 -7.27 -16.21
N GLY A 345 0.61 -6.49 -15.56
CA GLY A 345 0.68 -5.03 -15.60
C GLY A 345 1.95 -4.45 -14.96
N ILE A 346 2.42 -5.07 -13.87
CA ILE A 346 3.68 -4.69 -13.22
C ILE A 346 4.86 -5.00 -14.15
N ILE A 347 4.89 -6.20 -14.74
CA ILE A 347 5.97 -6.61 -15.65
C ILE A 347 6.05 -5.66 -16.84
N VAL A 348 4.92 -5.30 -17.44
CA VAL A 348 4.87 -4.37 -18.59
C VAL A 348 5.37 -2.99 -18.20
N SER A 349 4.85 -2.39 -17.11
CA SER A 349 5.30 -1.07 -16.66
C SER A 349 6.78 -1.03 -16.29
N MET A 350 7.27 -2.04 -15.56
CA MET A 350 8.68 -2.13 -15.20
C MET A 350 9.56 -2.27 -16.43
N SER A 351 9.20 -3.16 -17.37
CA SER A 351 9.99 -3.40 -18.58
C SER A 351 10.09 -2.15 -19.45
N VAL A 352 8.95 -1.52 -19.75
CA VAL A 352 8.92 -0.27 -20.55
C VAL A 352 9.68 0.84 -19.84
N GLY A 353 9.50 0.97 -18.52
CA GLY A 353 10.28 1.90 -17.70
C GLY A 353 11.77 1.66 -17.89
N PHE A 354 12.27 0.46 -17.61
CA PHE A 354 13.69 0.13 -17.68
C PHE A 354 14.28 0.42 -19.07
N VAL A 355 13.57 0.06 -20.13
CA VAL A 355 13.98 0.36 -21.51
C VAL A 355 14.13 1.87 -21.71
N VAL A 356 13.17 2.68 -21.26
CA VAL A 356 13.23 4.14 -21.36
C VAL A 356 14.38 4.73 -20.52
N LEU A 357 14.64 4.18 -19.33
CA LEU A 357 15.76 4.61 -18.48
C LEU A 357 17.09 4.35 -19.17
N ILE A 358 17.29 3.14 -19.68
CA ILE A 358 18.50 2.74 -20.38
C ILE A 358 18.69 3.62 -21.61
N TYR A 359 17.66 3.80 -22.42
CA TYR A 359 17.71 4.67 -23.61
C TYR A 359 18.14 6.10 -23.26
N LYS A 360 17.51 6.73 -22.27
CA LYS A 360 17.85 8.10 -21.85
C LYS A 360 19.26 8.21 -21.30
N THR A 361 19.70 7.21 -20.55
CA THR A 361 21.05 7.15 -19.97
C THR A 361 22.09 7.00 -21.08
N SER A 362 21.88 6.08 -22.01
CA SER A 362 22.73 5.86 -23.19
C SER A 362 22.83 7.12 -24.05
N MET A 363 21.69 7.78 -24.31
CA MET A 363 21.67 9.03 -25.06
C MET A 363 22.47 10.14 -24.36
N SER A 364 22.30 10.31 -23.04
CA SER A 364 23.05 11.33 -22.31
C SER A 364 24.55 11.07 -22.28
N ILE A 365 24.97 9.81 -22.15
CA ILE A 365 26.39 9.43 -22.23
C ILE A 365 26.93 9.71 -23.64
N HIS A 366 26.16 9.37 -24.68
CA HIS A 366 26.53 9.61 -26.07
C HIS A 366 26.68 11.11 -26.36
N ASP A 367 25.70 11.92 -25.98
CA ASP A 367 25.72 13.38 -26.15
C ASP A 367 26.92 14.00 -25.45
N LYS A 368 27.23 13.56 -24.22
CA LYS A 368 28.41 14.02 -23.47
C LYS A 368 29.71 13.69 -24.19
N ASN A 369 29.82 12.49 -24.75
CA ASN A 369 30.99 12.08 -25.52
C ASN A 369 31.14 12.88 -26.82
N ILE A 370 30.05 13.16 -27.52
CA ILE A 370 30.05 14.03 -28.71
C ILE A 370 30.47 15.45 -28.32
N ALA A 371 29.87 16.02 -27.28
CA ALA A 371 30.19 17.37 -26.81
C ALA A 371 31.69 17.50 -26.46
N LYS A 372 32.25 16.51 -25.76
CA LYS A 372 33.69 16.47 -25.45
C LYS A 372 34.55 16.43 -26.71
N ARG A 373 34.18 15.63 -27.72
CA ARG A 373 34.90 15.56 -29.00
C ARG A 373 34.81 16.86 -29.78
N ILE A 374 33.63 17.48 -29.87
CA ILE A 374 33.44 18.77 -30.53
C ILE A 374 34.28 19.84 -29.83
N HIS A 375 34.30 19.86 -28.49
CA HIS A 375 35.09 20.81 -27.73
C HIS A 375 36.60 20.66 -28.00
N ILE A 376 37.14 19.44 -27.94
CA ILE A 376 38.55 19.15 -28.27
C ILE A 376 38.86 19.57 -29.72
N TYR A 377 38.04 19.15 -30.68
CA TYR A 377 38.21 19.51 -32.09
C TYR A 377 38.19 21.03 -32.31
N THR A 378 37.31 21.74 -31.61
CA THR A 378 37.21 23.20 -31.65
C THR A 378 38.48 23.85 -31.11
N ILE A 379 39.06 23.33 -30.04
CA ILE A 379 40.34 23.80 -29.49
C ILE A 379 41.46 23.55 -30.51
N GLU A 380 41.59 22.32 -31.02
CA GLU A 380 42.64 21.92 -31.97
C GLU A 380 42.61 22.76 -33.27
N LYS A 381 41.41 23.04 -33.81
CA LYS A 381 41.28 23.84 -35.04
C LYS A 381 41.41 25.35 -34.83
N ASN A 382 41.20 25.85 -33.62
CA ASN A 382 41.40 27.26 -33.28
C ASN A 382 42.76 27.52 -32.61
N PHE A 383 43.64 26.53 -32.51
CA PHE A 383 45.04 26.77 -32.16
C PHE A 383 45.70 27.59 -33.28
N PRO A 384 46.28 28.76 -32.96
CA PRO A 384 46.89 29.60 -33.98
C PRO A 384 48.17 28.96 -34.52
N HIS A 385 48.30 28.92 -35.86
CA HIS A 385 49.46 28.40 -36.61
C HIS A 385 50.72 29.32 -36.51
N PHE A 386 51.09 29.81 -35.33
CA PHE A 386 52.24 30.73 -35.20
C PHE A 386 53.60 30.04 -34.98
N LEU A 387 53.71 28.71 -35.10
CA LEU A 387 54.96 27.99 -34.76
C LEU A 387 55.37 26.91 -35.76
N GLN A 388 55.10 27.08 -37.06
CA GLN A 388 55.56 26.12 -38.08
C GLN A 388 56.56 26.66 -39.11
N GLU A 389 57.18 27.82 -38.87
CA GLU A 389 58.36 28.24 -39.63
C GLU A 389 59.38 28.95 -38.72
N VAL A 390 60.25 28.17 -38.09
CA VAL A 390 61.63 28.62 -37.84
C VAL A 390 62.53 27.48 -38.27
N SER A 391 62.91 27.53 -39.55
CA SER A 391 64.09 26.83 -40.06
C SER A 391 65.30 27.34 -39.28
N TYR A 392 65.98 26.46 -38.56
CA TYR A 392 67.31 26.75 -38.04
C TYR A 392 68.33 26.31 -39.10
N ASP A 393 68.67 27.23 -40.01
CA ASP A 393 69.97 27.19 -40.68
C ASP A 393 70.96 27.95 -39.81
N TYR A 394 71.86 27.24 -39.13
CA TYR A 394 73.22 27.67 -38.80
C TYR A 394 74.13 26.46 -38.57
#